data_AF-A0A1S8ZR44-F1
#
_entry.id   AF-A0A1S8ZR44-F1
#
_cell.length_a   1.000
_cell.length_b   1.000
_cell.length_c   1.000
_cell.angle_alpha   90.00
_cell.angle_beta   90.00
_cell.angle_gamma   90.00
#
_symmetry.space_group_name_H-M   'P 1'
#
loop_
_entity.id
_entity.type
_entity.pdbx_description
1 polymer ?
#
loop_
_entity_poly.entity_id
_entity_poly.type
_entity_poly.pdbx_seq_one_letter_code
_entity_poly.pdbx_strand_id
1 'polypeptide(L)'
;MKNTPTHEEIYEKLSSLFNIKFKAQLQNSPIFFKNFLQIKNVVLGNENYVILFESEKEILKFKDREEFINSFISFIDIKMSELNKEFEDLQNFEKMSMGIKYDENEVYMRHETIGHGTMKLDQIRNKLLSLK
;
A
#
# COMPACT_ATOMS: atom_id res chain seq x y z
N MET A 1 5.61 -27.30 0.04
CA MET A 1 4.64 -26.19 0.26
C MET A 1 4.98 -25.12 -0.77
N LYS A 2 4.01 -24.69 -1.58
CA LYS A 2 4.26 -24.00 -2.86
C LYS A 2 4.67 -22.52 -2.64
N ASN A 3 5.91 -22.22 -3.00
CA ASN A 3 6.55 -20.95 -3.37
C ASN A 3 5.61 -19.73 -3.53
N THR A 4 5.18 -19.10 -2.45
CA THR A 4 4.66 -17.73 -2.51
C THR A 4 5.86 -16.77 -2.58
N PRO A 5 5.91 -15.86 -3.56
CA PRO A 5 7.00 -14.89 -3.62
C PRO A 5 6.95 -13.98 -2.39
N THR A 6 8.11 -13.64 -1.85
CA THR A 6 8.23 -12.71 -0.73
C THR A 6 7.91 -11.28 -1.17
N HIS A 7 7.58 -10.42 -0.21
CA HIS A 7 7.41 -8.98 -0.44
C HIS A 7 8.60 -8.37 -1.20
N GLU A 8 9.82 -8.77 -0.84
CA GLU A 8 11.05 -8.28 -1.46
C GLU A 8 11.21 -8.76 -2.90
N GLU A 9 10.90 -10.03 -3.19
CA GLU A 9 11.00 -10.58 -4.55
C GLU A 9 10.03 -9.87 -5.51
N ILE A 10 8.82 -9.57 -5.04
CA ILE A 10 7.82 -8.82 -5.83
C ILE A 10 8.36 -7.41 -6.15
N TYR A 11 8.93 -6.73 -5.16
CA TYR A 11 9.55 -5.43 -5.37
C TYR A 11 10.70 -5.49 -6.40
N GLU A 12 11.64 -6.42 -6.24
CA GLU A 12 12.80 -6.51 -7.14
C GLU A 12 12.34 -6.77 -8.58
N LYS A 13 11.28 -7.57 -8.75
CA LYS A 13 10.69 -7.81 -10.06
C LYS A 13 10.04 -6.57 -10.66
N LEU A 14 9.27 -5.80 -9.87
CA LEU A 14 8.69 -4.52 -10.32
C LEU A 14 9.78 -3.51 -10.69
N SER A 15 10.82 -3.39 -9.87
CA SER A 15 11.97 -2.53 -10.12
C SER A 15 12.69 -2.92 -11.42
N SER A 16 12.89 -4.22 -11.65
CA SER A 16 13.53 -4.71 -12.87
C SER A 16 12.68 -4.50 -14.12
N LEU A 17 11.36 -4.69 -14.04
CA LEU A 17 10.48 -4.59 -15.21
C LEU A 17 10.23 -3.14 -15.64
N PHE A 18 10.09 -2.23 -14.68
CA PHE A 18 9.65 -0.85 -14.95
C PHE A 18 10.73 0.20 -14.66
N ASN A 19 11.92 -0.22 -14.22
CA ASN A 19 13.03 0.65 -13.82
C ASN A 19 12.62 1.68 -12.74
N ILE A 20 11.90 1.22 -11.71
CA ILE A 20 11.37 2.06 -10.63
C ILE A 20 12.05 1.68 -9.31
N LYS A 21 12.78 2.63 -8.71
CA LYS A 21 13.49 2.44 -7.44
C LYS A 21 12.77 3.14 -6.29
N PHE A 22 12.06 2.36 -5.47
CA PHE A 22 11.29 2.85 -4.32
C PHE A 22 11.31 1.92 -3.09
N LYS A 23 12.26 0.96 -3.03
CA LYS A 23 12.41 -0.01 -1.93
C LYS A 23 12.49 0.66 -0.56
N ALA A 24 13.31 1.69 -0.47
CA ALA A 24 13.60 2.38 0.79
C ALA A 24 12.34 3.06 1.35
N GLN A 25 11.45 3.51 0.47
CA GLN A 25 10.17 4.10 0.84
C GLN A 25 9.15 3.04 1.24
N LEU A 26 9.18 1.85 0.64
CA LEU A 26 8.33 0.71 1.02
C LEU A 26 8.71 0.09 2.38
N GLN A 27 9.97 0.21 2.79
CA GLN A 27 10.42 -0.33 4.07
C GLN A 27 9.67 0.31 5.24
N ASN A 28 9.07 -0.54 6.08
CA ASN A 28 8.20 -0.16 7.20
C ASN A 28 6.97 0.65 6.75
N SER A 29 6.54 0.51 5.49
CA SER A 29 5.27 1.06 5.03
C SER A 29 4.11 0.11 5.37
N PRO A 30 2.86 0.59 5.44
CA PRO A 30 1.69 -0.26 5.64
C PRO A 30 1.28 -1.05 4.37
N ILE A 31 2.13 -1.09 3.33
CA ILE A 31 1.85 -1.80 2.08
C ILE A 31 2.57 -3.14 2.09
N PHE A 32 1.81 -4.23 1.93
CA PHE A 32 2.36 -5.57 1.88
C PHE A 32 1.90 -6.31 0.61
N PHE A 33 2.85 -6.64 -0.26
CA PHE A 33 2.60 -7.47 -1.43
C PHE A 33 2.43 -8.94 -1.06
N LYS A 34 1.41 -9.57 -1.63
CA LYS A 34 1.13 -11.00 -1.50
C LYS A 34 1.52 -11.77 -2.76
N ASN A 35 1.27 -11.21 -3.95
CA ASN A 35 1.59 -11.87 -5.20
C ASN A 35 1.77 -10.90 -6.36
N PHE A 36 2.48 -11.33 -7.39
CA PHE A 36 2.66 -10.59 -8.63
C PHE A 36 2.51 -11.53 -9.82
N LEU A 37 1.52 -11.24 -10.68
CA LEU A 37 1.08 -12.11 -11.76
C LEU A 37 1.18 -11.38 -13.11
N GLN A 38 1.62 -12.10 -14.13
CA GLN A 38 1.47 -11.71 -15.52
C GLN A 38 0.28 -12.45 -16.12
N ILE A 39 -0.69 -11.71 -16.65
CA ILE A 39 -1.93 -12.23 -17.22
C ILE A 39 -1.92 -11.96 -18.72
N LYS A 40 -1.93 -13.04 -19.51
CA LYS A 40 -2.07 -12.97 -20.95
C LYS A 40 -3.52 -13.18 -21.36
N ASN A 41 -4.08 -12.24 -22.11
CA ASN A 41 -5.37 -12.42 -22.75
C ASN A 41 -5.20 -13.31 -23.98
N VAL A 42 -5.82 -14.49 -23.95
CA VAL A 42 -5.70 -15.47 -25.04
C VAL A 42 -6.45 -15.08 -26.31
N VAL A 43 -7.44 -14.19 -26.22
CA VAL A 43 -8.26 -13.74 -27.36
C VAL A 43 -7.63 -12.51 -28.02
N LEU A 44 -7.21 -11.53 -27.22
CA LEU A 44 -6.65 -10.27 -27.70
C LEU A 44 -5.13 -10.29 -27.87
N GLY A 45 -4.46 -11.31 -27.33
CA GLY A 45 -3.01 -11.46 -27.38
C GLY A 45 -2.23 -10.48 -26.50
N ASN A 46 -2.90 -9.58 -25.76
CA ASN A 46 -2.24 -8.60 -24.90
C ASN A 46 -1.87 -9.17 -23.53
N GLU A 47 -0.87 -8.57 -22.90
CA GLU A 47 -0.36 -8.94 -21.58
C GLU A 47 -0.62 -7.80 -20.59
N ASN A 48 -1.00 -8.17 -19.38
CA ASN A 48 -1.21 -7.26 -18.27
C ASN A 48 -0.51 -7.82 -17.02
N TYR A 49 -0.27 -6.95 -16.05
CA TYR A 49 0.29 -7.29 -14.76
C TYR A 49 -0.73 -7.06 -13.66
N VAL A 50 -0.65 -7.88 -12.62
CA VAL A 50 -1.53 -7.80 -11.45
C VAL A 50 -0.72 -7.97 -10.19
N ILE A 51 -0.86 -7.01 -9.26
CA ILE A 51 -0.37 -7.10 -7.90
C ILE A 51 -1.53 -7.46 -6.98
N LEU A 52 -1.33 -8.49 -6.17
CA LEU A 52 -2.21 -8.82 -5.04
C LEU A 52 -1.54 -8.31 -3.77
N PHE A 53 -2.29 -7.57 -2.95
CA PHE A 53 -1.85 -7.15 -1.62
C PHE A 53 -2.29 -8.17 -0.56
N GLU A 54 -1.69 -8.09 0.63
CA GLU A 54 -1.98 -8.99 1.75
C GLU A 54 -3.44 -8.86 2.24
N SER A 55 -3.98 -7.64 2.22
CA SER A 55 -5.42 -7.40 2.21
C SER A 55 -6.00 -7.94 0.89
N GLU A 56 -6.46 -9.19 0.88
CA GLU A 56 -6.93 -9.91 -0.34
C GLU A 56 -8.05 -9.20 -1.15
N LYS A 57 -8.61 -8.12 -0.61
CA LYS A 57 -9.60 -7.25 -1.28
C LYS A 57 -8.98 -6.26 -2.25
N GLU A 58 -7.67 -6.05 -2.21
CA GLU A 58 -6.99 -5.04 -3.01
C GLU A 58 -6.16 -5.69 -4.11
N ILE A 59 -6.48 -5.30 -5.33
CA ILE A 59 -5.83 -5.79 -6.54
C ILE A 59 -5.49 -4.59 -7.41
N LEU A 60 -4.25 -4.49 -7.85
CA LEU A 60 -3.81 -3.44 -8.77
C LEU A 60 -3.45 -4.06 -10.11
N LYS A 61 -4.12 -3.62 -11.17
CA LYS A 61 -3.94 -4.10 -12.54
C LYS A 61 -3.34 -2.99 -13.39
N PHE A 62 -2.42 -3.34 -14.29
CA PHE A 62 -1.75 -2.38 -15.16
C PHE A 62 -1.07 -3.08 -16.34
N LYS A 63 -0.92 -2.41 -17.48
CA LYS A 63 -0.24 -2.97 -18.66
C LYS A 63 1.20 -2.48 -18.85
N ASP A 64 1.50 -1.28 -18.35
CA ASP A 64 2.77 -0.58 -18.58
C ASP A 64 3.20 0.23 -17.36
N ARG A 65 4.36 0.89 -17.48
CA ARG A 65 4.97 1.70 -16.43
C ARG A 65 4.08 2.89 -16.01
N GLU A 66 3.43 3.55 -16.96
CA GLU A 66 2.63 4.73 -16.68
C GLU A 66 1.35 4.35 -15.94
N GLU A 67 0.67 3.30 -16.42
CA GLU A 67 -0.49 2.74 -15.76
C GLU A 67 -0.14 2.22 -14.36
N PHE A 68 1.01 1.56 -14.19
CA PHE A 68 1.51 1.17 -12.87
C PHE A 68 1.62 2.38 -11.94
N ILE A 69 2.35 3.44 -12.34
CA ILE A 69 2.57 4.61 -11.49
C ILE A 69 1.23 5.27 -11.11
N ASN A 70 0.33 5.44 -12.08
CA ASN A 70 -0.98 6.05 -11.85
C ASN A 70 -1.83 5.21 -10.89
N SER A 71 -2.00 3.92 -11.18
CA SER A 71 -2.79 3.02 -10.34
C SER A 71 -2.20 2.86 -8.95
N PHE A 72 -0.87 2.89 -8.81
CA PHE A 72 -0.21 2.77 -7.51
C PHE A 72 -0.36 4.05 -6.68
N ILE A 73 -0.29 5.23 -7.29
CA ILE A 73 -0.61 6.49 -6.61
C ILE A 73 -2.07 6.48 -6.13
N SER A 74 -3.01 6.08 -6.99
CA SER A 74 -4.43 6.00 -6.59
C SER A 74 -4.65 5.01 -5.45
N PHE A 75 -3.95 3.88 -5.46
CA PHE A 75 -3.96 2.93 -4.34
C PHE A 75 -3.44 3.57 -3.04
N ILE A 76 -2.34 4.30 -3.10
CA ILE A 76 -1.80 5.02 -1.93
C ILE A 76 -2.79 6.07 -1.41
N ASP A 77 -3.41 6.84 -2.30
CA ASP A 77 -4.38 7.86 -1.92
C ASP A 77 -5.58 7.26 -1.18
N ILE A 78 -6.06 6.09 -1.62
CA ILE A 78 -7.11 5.32 -0.92
C ILE A 78 -6.62 4.91 0.47
N LYS A 79 -5.40 4.38 0.60
CA LYS A 79 -4.83 3.97 1.89
C LYS A 79 -4.64 5.13 2.87
N MET A 80 -4.20 6.28 2.39
CA MET A 80 -4.12 7.48 3.22
C MET A 80 -5.50 7.94 3.70
N SER A 81 -6.52 7.83 2.85
CA SER A 81 -7.91 8.13 3.22
C SER A 81 -8.44 7.19 4.30
N GLU A 82 -8.14 5.89 4.19
CA GLU A 82 -8.47 4.89 5.23
C GLU A 82 -7.82 5.21 6.57
N LEU A 83 -6.52 5.53 6.57
CA LEU A 83 -5.80 5.93 7.79
C LEU A 83 -6.33 7.23 8.41
N ASN A 84 -6.70 8.21 7.59
CA ASN A 84 -7.33 9.45 8.08
C ASN A 84 -8.69 9.16 8.73
N LYS A 85 -9.47 8.25 8.16
CA LYS A 85 -10.73 7.83 8.77
C LYS A 85 -10.50 7.10 10.10
N GLU A 86 -9.52 6.19 10.15
CA GLU A 86 -9.15 5.52 11.41
C GLU A 86 -8.71 6.51 12.49
N PHE A 87 -8.01 7.57 12.10
CA PHE A 87 -7.62 8.65 12.99
C PHE A 87 -8.83 9.43 13.53
N GLU A 88 -9.77 9.81 12.66
CA GLU A 88 -11.02 10.48 13.07
C GLU A 88 -11.85 9.60 14.01
N ASP A 89 -11.98 8.31 13.70
CA ASP A 89 -12.68 7.33 14.53
C ASP A 89 -12.02 7.20 15.92
N LEU A 90 -10.68 7.19 15.97
CA LEU A 90 -9.93 7.13 17.23
C LEU A 90 -10.12 8.41 18.07
N GLN A 91 -10.06 9.59 17.45
CA GLN A 91 -10.35 10.84 18.16
C GLN A 91 -11.78 10.91 18.68
N ASN A 92 -12.75 10.41 17.92
CA ASN A 92 -14.14 10.35 18.36
C ASN A 92 -14.32 9.37 19.52
N PHE A 93 -13.65 8.22 19.49
CA PHE A 93 -13.61 7.28 20.60
C PHE A 93 -13.07 7.93 21.87
N GLU A 94 -11.96 8.65 21.80
CA GLU A 94 -11.38 9.36 22.96
C GLU A 94 -12.33 10.40 23.55
N LYS A 95 -13.01 11.19 22.69
CA LYS A 95 -14.01 12.19 23.12
C LYS A 95 -15.23 11.56 23.77
N MET A 96 -15.74 10.46 23.22
CA MET A 96 -16.93 9.76 23.73
C MET A 96 -16.65 8.93 24.99
N SER A 97 -15.39 8.52 25.19
CA SER A 97 -14.98 7.68 26.31
C SER A 97 -14.65 8.45 27.58
N MET A 98 -15.03 9.73 27.69
CA MET A 98 -14.87 10.50 28.92
C MET A 98 -15.56 9.78 30.10
N GLY A 99 -14.75 9.26 31.02
CA GLY A 99 -15.21 8.50 32.20
C GLY A 99 -15.17 6.97 32.06
N ILE A 100 -14.80 6.43 30.89
CA ILE A 100 -14.57 4.99 30.66
C ILE A 100 -13.08 4.71 30.80
N LYS A 101 -12.71 3.65 31.53
CA LYS A 101 -11.32 3.18 31.55
C LYS A 101 -10.99 2.49 30.22
N TYR A 102 -10.08 3.06 29.46
CA TYR A 102 -9.41 2.42 28.33
C TYR A 102 -7.89 2.51 28.51
N ASP A 103 -7.14 1.70 27.77
CA ASP A 103 -5.67 1.73 27.83
C ASP A 103 -5.14 2.91 27.01
N GLU A 104 -4.66 3.93 27.71
CA GLU A 104 -4.06 5.12 27.10
C GLU A 104 -2.81 4.79 26.29
N ASN A 105 -2.03 3.76 26.68
CA ASN A 105 -0.85 3.34 25.92
C ASN A 105 -1.26 2.71 24.59
N GLU A 106 -2.33 1.91 24.58
CA GLU A 106 -2.84 1.30 23.35
C GLU A 106 -3.30 2.40 22.36
N VAL A 107 -4.05 3.39 22.84
CA VAL A 107 -4.52 4.52 22.03
C VAL A 107 -3.34 5.35 21.50
N TYR A 108 -2.37 5.64 22.35
CA TYR A 108 -1.14 6.33 21.95
C TYR A 108 -0.39 5.57 20.84
N MET A 109 -0.20 4.26 21.01
CA MET A 109 0.47 3.42 20.01
C MET A 109 -0.29 3.38 18.68
N ARG A 110 -1.62 3.45 18.70
CA ARG A 110 -2.44 3.53 17.49
C ARG A 110 -2.26 4.87 16.76
N HIS A 111 -2.23 6.00 17.47
CA HIS A 111 -1.90 7.30 16.88
C HIS A 111 -0.52 7.29 16.21
N GLU A 112 0.50 6.77 16.90
CA GLU A 112 1.85 6.64 16.34
C GLU A 112 1.88 5.76 15.09
N THR A 113 1.16 4.63 15.11
CA THR A 113 1.08 3.71 13.95
C THR A 113 0.44 4.40 12.75
N ILE A 114 -0.67 5.11 12.96
CA ILE A 114 -1.37 5.85 11.90
C ILE A 114 -0.46 6.96 11.35
N GLY A 115 0.13 7.77 12.22
CA GLY A 115 1.02 8.86 11.82
C GLY A 115 2.24 8.38 11.02
N HIS A 116 2.90 7.32 11.50
CA HIS A 116 4.02 6.71 10.79
C HIS A 116 3.60 6.13 9.44
N GLY A 117 2.47 5.41 9.40
CA GLY A 117 1.92 4.82 8.17
C GLY A 117 1.63 5.89 7.12
N THR A 118 0.94 6.96 7.49
CA THR A 118 0.60 8.08 6.59
C THR A 118 1.85 8.78 6.06
N MET A 119 2.84 9.04 6.91
CA MET A 119 4.12 9.64 6.48
C MET A 119 4.83 8.76 5.46
N LYS A 120 4.87 7.44 5.67
CA LYS A 120 5.50 6.49 4.75
C LYS A 120 4.79 6.43 3.40
N LEU A 121 3.47 6.38 3.42
CA LEU A 121 2.64 6.41 2.22
C LEU A 121 2.89 7.69 1.40
N ASP A 122 2.94 8.84 2.05
CA ASP A 122 3.23 10.12 1.39
C ASP A 122 4.63 10.14 0.75
N GLN A 123 5.65 9.59 1.42
CA GLN A 123 7.00 9.44 0.85
C GLN A 123 7.01 8.59 -0.42
N ILE A 124 6.29 7.46 -0.43
CA ILE A 124 6.16 6.60 -1.62
C ILE A 124 5.42 7.36 -2.73
N ARG A 125 4.32 8.01 -2.40
CA ARG A 125 3.51 8.80 -3.33
C ARG A 125 4.33 9.89 -4.02
N ASN A 126 5.05 10.70 -3.25
CA ASN A 126 5.91 11.77 -3.76
C ASN A 126 7.04 11.21 -4.62
N LYS A 127 7.59 10.06 -4.24
CA LYS A 127 8.59 9.37 -5.07
C LYS A 127 8.00 8.95 -6.42
N LEU A 128 6.80 8.38 -6.45
CA LEU A 128 6.14 7.97 -7.69
C LEU A 128 5.75 9.15 -8.57
N LEU A 129 5.29 10.26 -7.97
CA LEU A 129 5.01 11.50 -8.70
C LEU A 129 6.28 12.06 -9.37
N SER A 130 7.45 11.97 -8.73
CA SER A 130 8.73 12.40 -9.33
C SER A 130 9.19 11.52 -10.51
N LEU A 131 8.56 10.37 -10.72
CA LEU A 131 8.90 9.41 -11.78
C LEU A 131 7.94 9.47 -12.97
N LYS A 132 6.85 10.25 -12.87
CA LYS A 132 6.02 10.62 -14.02
C LYS A 132 6.82 11.51 -14.96
#